data_AF-A0A848NLV4-F1
#
_entry.id   AF-A0A848NLV4-F1
#
_cell.length_a   1.000
_cell.length_b   1.000
_cell.length_c   1.000
_cell.angle_alpha   90.00
_cell.angle_beta   90.00
_cell.angle_gamma   90.00
#
_symmetry.space_group_name_H-M   'P 1'
#
loop_
_entity.id
_entity.type
_entity.pdbx_description
1 polymer ?
#
loop_
_entity_poly.entity_id
_entity_poly.type
_entity_poly.pdbx_seq_one_letter_code
_entity_poly.pdbx_strand_id
1 'polypeptide(L)' 'MPIYQLDDLIPRIDPAAYVADSADIIGNVTLEAGVSSSSHVS' A
#
# COMPACT_ATOMS: atom_id res chain seq x y z
N MET A 1 -0.43 -5.74 8.96
CA MET A 1 -0.80 -5.32 7.59
C MET A 1 -1.37 -6.48 6.79
N PRO A 2 -2.52 -6.31 6.15
CA PRO A 2 -2.95 -7.16 5.04
C PRO A 2 -2.80 -6.43 3.68
N ILE A 3 -2.41 -7.18 2.65
CA ILE A 3 -2.29 -6.70 1.27
C ILE A 3 -3.28 -7.52 0.44
N TYR A 4 -4.23 -6.85 -0.19
CA TYR A 4 -5.31 -7.48 -0.94
C TYR A 4 -5.23 -7.12 -2.42
N GLN A 5 -5.17 -8.15 -3.26
CA GLN A 5 -5.37 -8.01 -4.69
C GLN A 5 -6.87 -7.87 -4.99
N LEU A 6 -7.21 -6.96 -5.91
CA LEU A 6 -8.57 -6.81 -6.44
C LEU A 6 -8.54 -7.20 -7.92
N ASP A 7 -9.21 -8.29 -8.26
CA ASP A 7 -9.16 -8.89 -9.61
C ASP A 7 -7.71 -9.09 -10.07
N ASP A 8 -7.29 -8.46 -11.18
CA ASP A 8 -5.92 -8.53 -11.71
C ASP A 8 -5.02 -7.38 -11.24
N LEU A 9 -5.50 -6.55 -10.31
CA LEU A 9 -4.79 -5.39 -9.81
C LEU A 9 -3.91 -5.78 -8.62
N ILE A 10 -2.65 -6.10 -8.95
CA ILE A 10 -1.62 -6.49 -7.99
C ILE A 10 -0.97 -5.21 -7.42
N PRO A 11 -1.07 -4.95 -6.09
CA PRO A 11 -0.36 -3.85 -5.46
C PRO A 11 1.16 -3.99 -5.66
N ARG A 12 1.84 -2.90 -6.00
CA ARG A 12 3.30 -2.84 -6.17
C ARG A 12 3.88 -1.97 -5.07
N ILE A 13 4.65 -2.57 -4.16
CA ILE A 13 5.22 -1.88 -3.01
C ILE A 13 6.74 -1.96 -3.12
N ASP A 14 7.39 -0.81 -3.16
CA ASP A 14 8.84 -0.72 -3.07
C ASP A 14 9.31 -1.20 -1.69
N PRO A 15 10.39 -1.99 -1.58
CA PRO A 15 10.90 -2.48 -0.30
C PRO A 15 11.31 -1.36 0.69
N ALA A 16 11.61 -0.16 0.20
CA ALA A 16 11.95 1.00 1.02
C ALA A 16 10.72 1.84 1.43
N ALA A 17 9.52 1.50 0.95
CA ALA A 17 8.29 2.15 1.35
C ALA A 17 7.88 1.70 2.77
N TYR A 18 7.40 2.66 3.57
CA TYR A 18 6.88 2.35 4.90
C TYR A 18 5.35 2.25 4.85
N VAL A 19 4.83 1.08 5.21
CA VAL A 19 3.40 0.83 5.37
C VAL A 19 3.09 0.68 6.86
N ALA A 20 2.24 1.56 7.38
CA ALA A 20 1.81 1.49 8.78
C ALA A 20 1.06 0.18 9.05
N ASP A 21 1.19 -0.38 10.26
CA ASP A 21 0.54 -1.65 10.63
C ASP A 21 -1.00 -1.59 10.53
N SER A 22 -1.56 -0.40 10.71
CA SER A 22 -3.00 -0.10 10.60
C SER A 22 -3.47 0.19 9.19
N ALA A 23 -2.60 0.16 8.18
CA ALA A 23 -2.97 0.43 6.80
C ALA A 23 -3.46 -0.85 6.10
N ASP A 24 -4.55 -0.70 5.34
CA ASP A 24 -5.06 -1.70 4.41
C ASP A 24 -4.71 -1.27 2.97
N ILE A 25 -4.03 -2.14 2.21
CA ILE A 25 -3.66 -1.89 0.80
C ILE A 25 -4.52 -2.78 -0.10
N ILE A 26 -5.31 -2.18 -1.00
CA ILE A 26 -6.29 -2.90 -1.84
C ILE A 26 -6.20 -2.42 -3.29
N GLY A 27 -6.04 -3.35 -4.25
CA GLY A 27 -6.15 -3.07 -5.69
C GLY A 27 -4.93 -2.40 -6.33
N ASN A 28 -5.15 -1.47 -7.27
CA ASN A 28 -4.08 -0.86 -8.09
C ASN A 28 -3.32 0.25 -7.35
N VAL A 29 -2.51 -0.13 -6.37
CA VAL A 29 -1.68 0.79 -5.58
C VAL A 29 -0.22 0.61 -5.95
N THR A 30 0.49 1.71 -6.22
CA THR A 30 1.95 1.72 -6.37
C THR A 30 2.55 2.60 -5.28
N LEU A 31 3.36 2.01 -4.40
CA LEU A 31 4.16 2.72 -3.40
C LEU A 31 5.61 2.77 -3.86
N GLU A 32 6.11 3.97 -4.14
CA GLU A 32 7.50 4.20 -4.54
C GLU A 32 8.42 4.39 -3.32
N ALA A 33 9.73 4.29 -3.55
CA ALA A 33 10.73 4.45 -2.49
C ALA A 33 10.56 5.78 -1.74
N GLY A 34 10.54 5.73 -0.40
CA GLY A 34 10.43 6.91 0.45
C GLY A 34 9.00 7.42 0.67
N VAL A 35 7.98 6.78 0.10
CA VAL A 35 6.58 7.08 0.41
C VAL A 35 6.20 6.46 1.76
N SER A 36 5.53 7.24 2.60
CA SER A 36 4.92 6.79 3.86
C SER A 36 3.41 7.01 3.81
N SER A 37 2.64 5.93 3.94
CA SER A 37 1.18 6.02 4.02
C SER A 37 0.77 6.08 5.50
N SER A 38 0.52 7.28 6.03
CA SER A 38 -0.15 7.46 7.33
C SER A 38 -1.67 7.54 7.12
N SER A 39 -2.41 6.64 7.76
CA SER A 39 -3.86 6.53 7.69
C SER A 39 -4.58 7.81 8.14
N HIS A 40 -4.91 8.70 7.20
CA HIS A 40 -6.09 9.58 7.23
C HIS A 40 -6.31 10.20 5.83
N VAL A 41 -7.07 9.53 4.97
CA VAL A 41 -7.59 10.13 3.73
C VAL A 41 -9.09 10.35 3.92
N SER A 42 -9.49 11.63 4.00
CA SER A 42 -10.89 12.08 3.90
C SER A 42 -11.34 12.11 2.45
#